data_AF-W1Y119-F1
#
_entry.id   AF-W1Y119-F1
#
_cell.length_a   1.000
_cell.length_b   1.000
_cell.length_c   1.000
_cell.angle_alpha   90.00
_cell.angle_beta   90.00
_cell.angle_gamma   90.00
#
_symmetry.space_group_name_H-M   'P 1'
#
loop_
_entity.id
_entity.type
_entity.pdbx_description
1 polymer ?
#
loop_
_entity_poly.entity_id
_entity_poly.type
_entity_poly.pdbx_seq_one_letter_code
_entity_poly.pdbx_strand_id
1 'polypeptide(L)'
;VCSSDLHYRTRMTHTLEVGQIGRTVARALRLNEDLVEAIAMGHDVGHTPFGHVGEYALRDMVGHFNHNEQSLRMVEVLERHGDHQGLNLTTVVRDGIVGHTGA
;
A
#
# COMPACT_ATOMS: atom_id res chain seq x y z
N VAL A 1 6.15 -27.77 21.13
CA VAL A 1 5.31 -26.64 21.62
C VAL A 1 5.15 -25.70 20.45
N CYS A 2 4.12 -25.93 19.62
CA CYS A 2 3.77 -24.99 18.57
C CYS A 2 3.11 -23.79 19.26
N SER A 3 3.78 -22.63 19.27
CA SER A 3 3.14 -21.39 19.73
C SER A 3 2.08 -21.01 18.70
N SER A 4 0.84 -21.31 19.04
CA SER A 4 -0.38 -20.98 18.32
C SER A 4 -0.76 -19.51 18.51
N ASP A 5 0.16 -18.59 18.22
CA ASP A 5 -0.04 -17.14 18.35
C ASP A 5 0.39 -16.38 17.07
N LEU A 6 0.27 -17.00 15.90
CA LEU A 6 0.29 -16.23 14.66
C LEU A 6 -1.07 -15.56 14.52
N HIS A 7 -1.22 -14.37 15.10
CA HIS A 7 -2.35 -13.50 14.80
C HIS A 7 -2.38 -13.34 13.28
N TYR A 8 -3.43 -13.85 12.61
CA TYR A 8 -3.66 -13.58 11.19
C TYR A 8 -3.93 -12.08 11.04
N ARG A 9 -2.86 -11.27 10.91
CA ARG A 9 -2.96 -9.86 10.60
C ARG A 9 -3.59 -9.74 9.23
N THR A 10 -4.70 -9.02 9.16
CA THR A 10 -5.26 -8.62 7.88
C THR A 10 -4.41 -7.48 7.32
N ARG A 11 -4.42 -7.32 5.99
CA ARG A 11 -3.76 -6.18 5.34
C ARG A 11 -4.23 -4.84 5.91
N MET A 12 -5.51 -4.74 6.27
CA MET A 12 -6.05 -3.56 6.95
C MET A 12 -5.36 -3.29 8.30
N THR A 13 -5.19 -4.31 9.16
CA THR A 13 -4.49 -4.12 10.44
C THR A 13 -3.01 -3.78 10.26
N HIS A 14 -2.35 -4.36 9.26
CA HIS A 14 -0.98 -4.02 8.89
C HIS A 14 -0.86 -2.55 8.46
N THR A 15 -1.72 -2.10 7.54
CA THR A 15 -1.74 -0.72 7.06
C THR A 15 -1.95 0.29 8.18
N LEU A 16 -2.85 -0.01 9.14
CA LEU A 16 -3.07 0.86 10.31
C LEU A 16 -1.84 0.91 11.23
N GLU A 17 -1.17 -0.22 11.46
CA GLU A 17 0.07 -0.30 12.25
C GLU A 17 1.21 0.51 11.59
N VAL A 18 1.39 0.35 10.27
CA VAL A 18 2.36 1.13 9.48
C VAL A 18 2.06 2.63 9.54
N GLY A 19 0.79 3.03 9.40
CA GLY A 19 0.38 4.43 9.51
C GLY A 19 0.72 5.03 10.88
N GLN A 20 0.43 4.32 11.96
CA GLN A 20 0.73 4.78 13.33
C GLN A 20 2.24 4.92 13.59
N ILE A 21 3.03 3.92 13.18
CA ILE A 21 4.50 3.96 13.31
C ILE A 21 5.07 5.10 12.45
N GLY A 22 4.62 5.20 11.20
CA GLY A 22 5.05 6.23 10.25
C GLY A 22 4.82 7.64 10.77
N ARG A 23 3.62 7.93 11.30
CA ARG A 23 3.32 9.23 11.92
C ARG A 23 4.19 9.53 13.13
N THR A 24 4.47 8.52 13.95
CA THR A 24 5.34 8.67 15.14
C THR A 24 6.77 9.05 14.73
N VAL A 25 7.32 8.37 13.73
CA VAL A 25 8.65 8.70 13.16
C VAL A 25 8.65 10.09 12.52
N ALA A 26 7.62 10.40 11.72
CA ALA A 26 7.48 11.70 11.07
C ALA A 26 7.45 12.85 12.09
N ARG A 27 6.69 12.69 13.18
CA ARG A 27 6.62 13.67 14.27
C ARG A 27 7.98 13.88 14.92
N ALA A 28 8.71 12.81 15.23
CA ALA A 28 10.03 12.89 15.85
C ALA A 28 11.06 13.64 14.96
N LEU A 29 10.93 13.49 13.64
CA LEU A 29 11.79 14.12 12.65
C LEU A 29 11.28 15.47 12.13
N ARG A 30 10.12 15.95 12.64
CA ARG A 30 9.43 17.17 12.16
C ARG A 30 9.10 17.14 10.66
N LEU A 31 8.72 15.98 10.15
CA LEU A 31 8.23 15.76 8.79
C LEU A 31 6.71 15.91 8.73
N ASN A 32 6.16 15.88 7.51
CA ASN A 32 4.72 15.97 7.29
C ASN A 32 4.03 14.64 7.63
N GLU A 33 3.34 14.60 8.77
CA GLU A 33 2.63 13.41 9.25
C GLU A 33 1.46 12.99 8.34
N ASP A 34 0.72 13.95 7.80
CA ASP A 34 -0.45 13.69 6.96
C ASP A 34 -0.03 13.07 5.63
N LEU A 35 1.08 13.54 5.05
CA LEU A 35 1.68 12.95 3.86
C LEU A 35 2.11 11.50 4.13
N VAL A 36 2.78 11.24 5.25
CA VAL A 36 3.23 9.89 5.62
C VAL A 36 2.05 8.95 5.85
N GLU A 37 1.00 9.40 6.55
CA GLU A 37 -0.21 8.61 6.75
C GLU A 37 -0.94 8.35 5.43
N ALA A 38 -1.10 9.35 4.56
CA ALA A 38 -1.73 9.17 3.26
C ALA A 38 -1.00 8.16 2.39
N ILE A 39 0.34 8.21 2.37
CA ILE A 39 1.17 7.21 1.68
C ILE A 39 0.93 5.83 2.30
N ALA A 40 1.03 5.70 3.63
CA ALA A 40 0.82 4.44 4.32
C ALA A 40 -0.56 3.84 4.01
N MET A 41 -1.63 4.63 3.95
CA MET A 41 -2.97 4.12 3.64
C MET A 41 -3.10 3.61 2.20
N GLY A 42 -2.42 4.24 1.24
CA GLY A 42 -2.47 3.87 -0.17
C GLY A 42 -1.44 2.81 -0.59
N HIS A 43 -0.43 2.55 0.23
CA HIS A 43 0.71 1.70 -0.13
C HIS A 43 0.24 0.26 -0.45
N ASP A 44 -0.53 -0.33 0.44
CA ASP A 44 -0.93 -1.73 0.32
C ASP A 44 -2.37 -1.86 -0.15
N VAL A 45 -2.77 -1.21 -1.26
CA VAL A 45 -4.10 -1.42 -1.87
C VAL A 45 -4.05 -2.32 -3.11
N GLY A 46 -2.90 -2.41 -3.78
CA GLY A 46 -2.71 -3.14 -5.04
C GLY A 46 -2.26 -4.59 -4.91
N HIS A 47 -2.00 -5.08 -3.70
CA HIS A 47 -1.50 -6.45 -3.50
C HIS A 47 -2.57 -7.47 -3.87
N THR A 48 -2.11 -8.55 -4.47
CA THR A 48 -2.94 -9.67 -4.89
C THR A 48 -3.54 -10.42 -3.69
N PRO A 49 -4.62 -11.19 -3.92
CA PRO A 49 -4.98 -12.28 -3.03
C PRO A 49 -3.75 -13.17 -2.74
N PHE A 50 -3.65 -13.69 -1.52
CA PHE A 50 -2.54 -14.52 -1.05
C PHE A 50 -1.16 -13.82 -1.03
N GLY A 51 -1.11 -12.49 -1.08
CA GLY A 51 0.14 -11.74 -0.95
C GLY A 51 1.13 -12.06 -2.07
N HIS A 52 2.41 -12.20 -1.74
CA HIS A 52 3.48 -12.48 -2.70
C HIS A 52 3.24 -13.72 -3.56
N VAL A 53 2.57 -14.76 -3.05
CA VAL A 53 2.27 -15.97 -3.83
C VAL A 53 1.38 -15.62 -5.02
N GLY A 54 0.39 -14.74 -4.82
CA GLY A 54 -0.45 -14.24 -5.91
C GLY A 54 0.31 -13.35 -6.89
N GLU A 55 1.25 -12.54 -6.39
CA GLU A 55 2.10 -11.69 -7.22
C GLU A 55 3.04 -12.52 -8.12
N TYR A 56 3.67 -13.57 -7.58
CA TYR A 56 4.47 -14.51 -8.37
C TYR A 56 3.61 -15.22 -9.44
N ALA A 57 2.43 -15.71 -9.05
CA ALA A 57 1.54 -16.37 -9.98
C ALA A 57 1.09 -15.44 -11.13
N LEU A 58 0.80 -14.16 -10.84
CA LEU A 58 0.47 -13.19 -11.88
C LEU A 58 1.68 -12.86 -12.75
N ARG A 59 2.86 -12.68 -12.16
CA ARG A 59 4.10 -12.42 -12.92
C ARG A 59 4.39 -13.53 -13.93
N ASP A 60 4.18 -14.79 -13.54
CA ASP A 60 4.34 -15.94 -14.44
C ASP A 60 3.31 -15.96 -15.58
N MET A 61 2.10 -15.47 -15.35
CA MET A 61 1.02 -15.46 -16.35
C MET A 61 1.08 -14.28 -17.31
N VAL A 62 1.42 -13.09 -16.83
CA VAL A 62 1.36 -11.83 -17.61
C VAL A 62 2.74 -11.22 -17.90
N GLY A 63 3.82 -11.87 -17.45
CA GLY A 63 5.21 -11.45 -17.64
C GLY A 63 5.72 -10.44 -16.60
N HIS A 64 4.87 -9.51 -16.15
CA HIS A 64 5.23 -8.52 -15.15
C HIS A 64 4.05 -8.16 -14.25
N PHE A 65 4.28 -8.16 -12.95
CA PHE A 65 3.36 -7.65 -11.95
C PHE A 65 4.15 -7.26 -10.70
N ASN A 66 3.91 -6.06 -10.19
CA ASN A 66 4.41 -5.57 -8.91
C ASN A 66 3.26 -4.91 -8.14
N HIS A 67 3.09 -5.24 -6.87
CA HIS A 67 1.95 -4.74 -6.10
C HIS A 67 1.95 -3.21 -5.92
N ASN A 68 3.11 -2.56 -5.80
CA ASN A 68 3.23 -1.11 -5.66
C ASN A 68 2.80 -0.35 -6.93
N GLU A 69 3.16 -0.86 -8.11
CA GLU A 69 2.65 -0.34 -9.39
C GLU A 69 1.15 -0.53 -9.51
N GLN A 70 0.65 -1.67 -9.05
CA GLN A 70 -0.80 -1.92 -9.00
C GLN A 70 -1.49 -1.01 -7.97
N SER A 71 -0.86 -0.67 -6.84
CA SER A 71 -1.39 0.30 -5.86
C SER A 71 -1.52 1.70 -6.48
N LEU A 72 -0.52 2.13 -7.25
CA LEU A 72 -0.61 3.37 -8.01
C LEU A 72 -1.74 3.31 -9.06
N ARG A 73 -1.82 2.22 -9.82
CA ARG A 73 -2.89 2.01 -10.82
C ARG A 73 -4.28 2.00 -10.19
N MET A 74 -4.43 1.46 -8.98
CA MET A 74 -5.71 1.50 -8.24
C MET A 74 -6.17 2.94 -8.05
N VAL A 75 -5.32 3.80 -7.49
CA VAL A 75 -5.69 5.19 -7.14
C VAL A 75 -5.74 6.14 -8.34
N GLU A 76 -5.04 5.83 -9.45
CA GLU A 76 -5.02 6.68 -10.65
C GLU A 76 -6.06 6.28 -11.71
N VAL A 77 -6.37 4.99 -11.83
CA VAL A 77 -7.08 4.47 -13.02
C VAL A 77 -8.32 3.66 -12.66
N LEU A 78 -8.25 2.79 -11.64
CA LEU A 78 -9.31 1.81 -11.38
C LEU A 78 -10.42 2.35 -10.48
N GLU A 79 -10.05 3.07 -9.43
CA GLU A 79 -11.01 3.72 -8.54
C GLU A 79 -11.71 4.89 -9.23
N ARG A 80 -12.85 5.31 -8.70
CA ARG A 80 -13.62 6.45 -9.20
C ARG A 80 -14.03 7.38 -8.08
N HIS A 81 -13.90 8.67 -8.32
CA HIS A 81 -14.39 9.71 -7.45
C HIS A 81 -15.51 10.50 -8.14
N GLY A 82 -16.74 10.03 -7.97
CA GLY A 82 -17.90 10.49 -8.74
C GLY A 82 -17.73 10.13 -10.22
N ASP A 83 -17.83 11.13 -11.09
CA ASP A 83 -17.67 10.96 -12.54
C ASP A 83 -16.19 10.93 -12.99
N HIS A 84 -15.25 11.20 -12.08
CA HIS A 84 -13.82 11.22 -12.40
C HIS A 84 -13.19 9.85 -12.25
N GLN A 85 -12.29 9.52 -13.19
CA GLN A 85 -11.41 8.37 -13.09
C GLN A 85 -10.27 8.67 -12.10
N GLY A 86 -9.98 7.71 -11.22
CA GLY A 86 -9.01 7.85 -10.15
C GLY A 86 -9.51 8.71 -8.97
N LEU A 87 -8.64 8.84 -7.98
CA LEU A 87 -8.90 9.57 -6.74
C LEU A 87 -8.33 11.00 -6.74
N ASN A 88 -7.64 11.39 -7.82
CA ASN A 88 -7.01 12.71 -7.97
C ASN A 88 -6.12 13.11 -6.77
N LEU A 89 -5.31 12.15 -6.29
CA LEU A 89 -4.39 12.38 -5.17
C LEU A 89 -3.23 13.30 -5.58
N THR A 90 -2.66 14.01 -4.60
CA THR A 90 -1.48 14.84 -4.83
C THR A 90 -0.32 14.01 -5.36
N THR A 91 0.52 14.60 -6.22
CA THR A 91 1.66 13.89 -6.85
C THR A 91 2.60 13.28 -5.81
N VAL A 92 2.89 13.98 -4.72
CA VAL A 92 3.76 13.47 -3.65
C VAL A 92 3.20 12.24 -2.92
N VAL A 93 1.87 12.09 -2.83
CA VAL A 93 1.25 10.88 -2.26
C VAL A 93 1.42 9.72 -3.24
N ARG A 94 1.16 9.96 -4.54
CA ARG A 94 1.33 8.95 -5.60
C ARG A 94 2.78 8.47 -5.71
N ASP A 95 3.73 9.40 -5.66
CA ASP A 95 5.17 9.11 -5.67
C ASP A 95 5.56 8.27 -4.43
N GLY A 96 5.01 8.59 -3.26
CA GLY A 96 5.24 7.79 -2.05
C GLY A 96 4.64 6.38 -2.13
N ILE A 97 3.45 6.23 -2.73
CA ILE A 97 2.80 4.93 -2.95
C ILE A 97 3.64 4.07 -3.90
N VAL A 98 4.07 4.57 -5.07
CA VAL A 98 4.88 3.71 -5.95
C VAL A 98 6.28 3.42 -5.37
N GLY A 99 6.77 4.31 -4.51
CA GLY A 99 8.10 4.23 -3.90
C GLY A 99 8.26 3.15 -2.82
N HIS A 100 7.20 2.53 -2.29
CA HIS A 100 7.37 1.37 -1.41
C HIS A 100 7.65 0.13 -2.25
N THR A 101 8.92 -0.24 -2.36
CA THR A 101 9.33 -1.45 -3.09
C THR A 101 9.66 -2.60 -2.13
N GLY A 102 9.32 -2.46 -0.85
CA GLY A 102 9.57 -3.48 0.16
C GLY A 102 8.63 -4.67 -0.01
N ALA A 103 9.22 -5.85 -0.18
CA ALA A 103 8.59 -7.15 0.01
C ALA A 103 8.76 -7.59 1.46
#